data_AF-A0A7V9F8T5-F1
#
_entry.id   AF-A0A7V9F8T5-F1
#
_cell.length_a   1.000
_cell.length_b   1.000
_cell.length_c   1.000
_cell.angle_alpha   90.00
_cell.angle_beta   90.00
_cell.angle_gamma   90.00
#
_symmetry.space_group_name_H-M   'P 1'
#
loop_
_entity.id
_entity.type
_entity.pdbx_description
1 polymer ?
#
loop_
_entity_poly.entity_id
_entity_poly.type
_entity_poly.pdbx_seq_one_letter_code
_entity_poly.pdbx_strand_id
1 'polypeptide(L)'
;MAFRNGVFTTANTVKREDTSDELRGRLIQLVHNFDHNDLYAADRFITYLQSTAHDPLLRVLYNAPYDDEPETPEERTAVEEAREAMARGECLSDDELRRELGLEPRG
;
A
#
# COMPACT_ATOMS: atom_id res chain seq x y z
N MET A 1 -49.48 -22.58 -2.86
CA MET A 1 -48.21 -22.57 -3.62
C MET A 1 -48.37 -21.62 -4.81
N ALA A 2 -47.49 -20.62 -4.91
CA ALA A 2 -46.89 -20.05 -6.14
C ALA A 2 -46.48 -18.59 -5.88
N PHE A 3 -45.20 -18.39 -5.55
CA PHE A 3 -44.55 -17.07 -5.55
C PHE A 3 -44.29 -16.65 -7.00
N ARG A 4 -44.63 -15.41 -7.36
CA ARG A 4 -44.27 -14.81 -8.66
C ARG A 4 -43.12 -13.83 -8.45
N ASN A 5 -41.93 -14.27 -8.86
CA ASN A 5 -40.73 -13.48 -9.17
C ASN A 5 -41.11 -12.36 -10.16
N GLY A 6 -40.64 -11.13 -10.09
CA GLY A 6 -39.30 -10.67 -9.81
C GLY A 6 -38.85 -9.87 -11.03
N VAL A 7 -39.02 -8.54 -11.00
CA VAL A 7 -38.36 -7.60 -11.93
C VAL A 7 -38.07 -6.32 -11.17
N PHE A 8 -36.86 -6.24 -10.61
CA PHE A 8 -36.19 -4.98 -10.35
C PHE A 8 -34.79 -5.11 -10.93
N THR A 9 -34.27 -4.00 -11.45
CA THR A 9 -32.86 -3.76 -11.80
C THR A 9 -32.45 -3.99 -13.27
N THR A 10 -32.82 -3.05 -14.15
CA THR A 10 -32.06 -2.77 -15.40
C THR A 10 -31.79 -1.28 -15.66
N ALA A 11 -32.32 -0.36 -14.85
CA ALA A 11 -32.15 1.08 -15.09
C ALA A 11 -30.88 1.71 -14.46
N ASN A 12 -30.10 0.95 -13.68
CA ASN A 12 -29.02 1.50 -12.84
C ASN A 12 -27.60 1.23 -13.36
N THR A 13 -27.44 0.42 -14.41
CA THR A 13 -26.14 0.12 -15.04
C THR A 13 -25.84 1.10 -16.18
N VAL A 14 -26.82 1.38 -17.04
CA VAL A 14 -26.65 2.26 -18.22
C VAL A 14 -26.22 3.69 -17.82
N LYS A 15 -26.76 4.27 -16.75
CA LYS A 15 -26.36 5.63 -16.30
C LYS A 15 -24.94 5.72 -15.71
N ARG A 16 -24.38 4.62 -15.20
CA ARG A 16 -23.06 4.64 -14.52
C ARG A 16 -21.90 4.60 -15.50
N GLU A 17 -22.04 3.87 -16.61
CA GLU A 17 -21.03 3.79 -17.68
C GLU A 17 -20.90 5.11 -18.43
N ASP A 18 -22.02 5.70 -18.86
CA ASP A 18 -22.04 7.01 -19.55
C ASP A 18 -21.35 8.11 -18.73
N THR A 19 -21.57 8.13 -17.42
CA THR A 19 -20.94 9.11 -16.51
C THR A 19 -19.43 8.85 -16.33
N SER A 20 -19.00 7.59 -16.39
CA SER A 20 -17.59 7.21 -16.19
C SER A 20 -16.74 7.55 -17.40
N ASP A 21 -17.28 7.38 -18.61
CA ASP A 21 -16.59 7.75 -19.84
C ASP A 21 -16.51 9.28 -20.02
N GLU A 22 -17.55 10.01 -19.64
CA GLU A 22 -17.51 11.47 -19.56
C GLU A 22 -16.46 11.96 -18.54
N LEU A 23 -16.37 11.33 -17.37
CA LEU A 23 -15.38 11.66 -16.35
C LEU A 23 -13.96 11.36 -16.82
N ARG A 24 -13.75 10.22 -17.49
CA ARG A 24 -12.45 9.84 -18.07
C ARG A 24 -12.02 10.87 -19.14
N GLY A 25 -12.92 11.27 -20.02
CA GLY A 25 -12.66 12.29 -21.04
C GLY A 25 -12.23 13.63 -20.42
N ARG A 26 -12.91 14.06 -19.35
CA ARG A 26 -12.55 15.28 -18.61
C ARG A 26 -11.17 15.18 -17.93
N LEU A 27 -10.83 14.03 -17.33
CA LEU A 27 -9.52 13.83 -16.70
C LEU A 27 -8.39 13.89 -17.73
N ILE A 28 -8.58 13.27 -18.90
CA ILE A 28 -7.61 13.33 -20.01
C ILE A 28 -7.40 14.78 -20.44
N GLN A 29 -8.47 15.56 -20.60
CA GLN A 29 -8.34 16.98 -20.95
C GLN A 29 -7.61 17.81 -19.88
N LEU A 30 -7.84 17.55 -18.59
CA LEU A 30 -7.13 18.24 -17.51
C LEU A 30 -5.64 17.96 -17.54
N VAL A 31 -5.24 16.69 -17.72
CA VAL A 31 -3.83 16.30 -17.82
C VAL A 31 -3.15 16.98 -19.00
N HIS A 32 -3.84 17.12 -20.14
CA HIS A 32 -3.30 17.83 -21.31
C HIS A 32 -3.08 19.34 -21.08
N ASN A 33 -3.74 19.93 -20.08
CA ASN A 33 -3.66 21.36 -19.79
C ASN A 33 -2.71 21.71 -18.64
N PHE A 34 -2.07 20.72 -18.01
CA PHE A 34 -1.13 20.94 -16.92
C PHE A 34 0.19 21.51 -17.45
N ASP A 35 0.81 22.37 -16.63
CA ASP A 35 2.19 22.78 -16.88
C ASP A 35 3.18 21.67 -16.48
N HIS A 36 4.47 21.84 -16.81
CA HIS A 36 5.47 20.79 -16.55
C HIS A 36 5.68 20.50 -15.05
N ASN A 37 5.44 21.46 -14.15
CA ASN A 37 5.61 21.24 -12.72
C ASN A 37 4.40 20.47 -12.14
N ASP A 38 3.21 20.76 -12.66
CA ASP A 38 1.96 20.10 -12.25
C ASP A 38 1.87 18.65 -12.76
N LEU A 39 2.52 18.34 -13.88
CA LEU A 39 2.59 16.96 -14.42
C LEU A 39 3.25 15.98 -13.45
N TYR A 40 4.31 16.40 -12.75
CA TYR A 40 4.95 15.54 -11.74
C TYR A 40 4.05 15.28 -10.52
N ALA A 41 3.29 16.29 -10.08
CA ALA A 41 2.33 16.13 -9.00
C ALA A 41 1.17 15.22 -9.41
N ALA A 42 0.69 15.37 -10.64
CA ALA A 42 -0.37 14.55 -11.22
C ALA A 42 0.04 13.08 -11.33
N ASP A 43 1.24 12.81 -11.85
CA ASP A 43 1.79 11.47 -12.00
C ASP A 43 1.88 10.73 -10.65
N ARG A 44 2.42 11.39 -9.63
CA ARG A 44 2.45 10.83 -8.27
C ARG A 44 1.06 10.50 -7.74
N PHE A 45 0.10 11.41 -7.91
CA PHE A 45 -1.25 11.20 -7.39
C PHE A 45 -2.00 10.09 -8.14
N ILE A 46 -1.87 10.02 -9.47
CA ILE A 46 -2.47 8.95 -10.28
C ILE A 46 -1.82 7.60 -9.94
N THR A 47 -0.50 7.56 -9.79
CA THR A 47 0.21 6.35 -9.35
C THR A 47 -0.30 5.90 -7.99
N TYR A 48 -0.43 6.82 -7.02
CA TYR A 48 -1.04 6.53 -5.72
C TYR A 48 -2.46 5.95 -5.86
N LEU A 49 -3.31 6.51 -6.73
CA LEU A 49 -4.64 5.96 -6.97
C LEU A 49 -4.61 4.55 -7.58
N GLN A 50 -3.63 4.25 -8.44
CA GLN A 50 -3.48 2.95 -9.09
C GLN A 50 -2.85 1.89 -8.17
N SER A 51 -1.84 2.25 -7.37
CA SER A 51 -1.09 1.32 -6.52
C SER A 51 -1.64 1.20 -5.10
N THR A 52 -2.15 2.29 -4.54
CA THR A 52 -2.38 2.43 -3.10
C THR A 52 -3.85 2.62 -2.77
N ALA A 53 -4.66 3.22 -3.66
CA ALA A 53 -6.09 3.39 -3.37
C ALA A 53 -6.92 2.10 -3.46
N HIS A 54 -6.39 1.05 -4.12
CA HIS A 54 -7.06 -0.25 -4.21
C HIS A 54 -6.56 -1.29 -3.19
N ASP A 55 -5.38 -1.08 -2.58
CA ASP A 55 -4.86 -1.93 -1.52
C ASP A 55 -4.97 -1.20 -0.16
N PRO A 56 -5.90 -1.61 0.71
CA PRO A 56 -6.11 -0.96 2.00
C PRO A 56 -4.88 -1.05 2.91
N LEU A 57 -4.03 -2.08 2.79
CA LEU A 57 -2.81 -2.20 3.58
C LEU A 57 -1.78 -1.17 3.13
N LEU A 58 -1.53 -1.06 1.82
CA LEU A 58 -0.59 -0.07 1.28
C LEU A 58 -1.01 1.36 1.62
N ARG A 59 -2.32 1.63 1.66
CA ARG A 59 -2.84 2.94 2.08
C ARG A 59 -2.54 3.25 3.53
N VAL A 60 -2.69 2.27 4.42
CA VAL A 60 -2.35 2.43 5.84
C VAL A 60 -0.86 2.67 6.01
N LEU A 61 -0.01 1.87 5.35
CA LEU A 61 1.45 2.02 5.43
C LEU A 61 1.92 3.38 4.90
N TYR A 62 1.36 3.85 3.78
CA TYR A 62 1.74 5.15 3.20
C TYR A 62 1.38 6.34 4.09
N ASN A 63 0.29 6.23 4.84
CA ASN A 63 -0.17 7.29 5.76
C ASN A 63 0.20 7.01 7.22
N ALA A 64 1.05 6.02 7.47
CA ALA A 64 1.52 5.73 8.82
C ALA A 64 2.33 6.94 9.32
N PRO A 65 2.11 7.40 10.57
CA PRO A 65 2.97 8.41 11.18
C PRO A 65 4.40 7.87 11.31
N TYR A 66 5.37 8.77 11.39
CA TYR A 66 6.73 8.38 11.78
C TYR A 66 6.73 7.78 13.18
N ASP A 67 7.51 6.72 13.36
CA ASP A 67 7.69 6.04 14.64
C ASP A 67 8.71 6.81 15.49
N ASP A 68 8.25 7.93 16.04
CA ASP A 68 9.03 8.84 16.90
C ASP A 68 8.59 8.74 18.38
N GLU A 69 7.93 7.63 18.73
CA GLU A 69 7.47 7.36 20.09
C GLU A 69 8.68 7.11 21.02
N PRO A 70 8.65 7.57 22.29
CA PRO A 70 9.75 7.32 23.19
C PRO A 70 9.86 5.83 23.52
N GLU A 71 11.07 5.27 23.41
CA GLU A 71 11.33 3.88 23.80
C GLU A 71 10.85 3.59 25.22
N THR A 72 10.12 2.49 25.36
CA THR A 72 9.76 1.91 26.65
C THR A 72 11.01 1.38 27.38
N PRO A 73 10.97 1.24 28.72
CA PRO A 73 12.07 0.65 29.48
C PRO A 73 12.44 -0.78 29.02
N GLU A 74 11.44 -1.57 28.64
CA GLU A 74 11.61 -2.94 28.15
C GLU A 74 12.34 -2.96 26.81
N GLU A 75 11.94 -2.12 25.85
CA GLU A 75 12.62 -1.97 24.56
C GLU A 75 14.07 -1.54 24.74
N ARG A 76 14.32 -0.55 25.59
CA ARG A 76 15.67 -0.07 25.87
C ARG A 76 16.56 -1.16 26.44
N THR A 77 16.00 -2.00 27.32
CA THR A 77 16.72 -3.15 27.90
C THR A 77 17.04 -4.16 26.82
N ALA A 78 16.09 -4.52 25.96
CA ALA A 78 16.30 -5.46 24.86
C ALA A 78 17.36 -4.96 23.85
N VAL A 79 17.37 -3.65 23.56
CA VAL A 79 18.39 -3.03 22.70
C VAL A 79 19.78 -3.11 23.33
N GLU A 80 19.89 -2.87 24.64
CA GLU A 80 21.17 -2.99 25.33
C GLU A 80 21.68 -4.44 25.36
N GLU A 81 20.81 -5.41 25.67
CA GLU A 81 21.14 -6.83 25.60
C GLU A 81 21.66 -7.24 24.21
N ALA A 82 21.00 -6.76 23.14
CA ALA A 82 21.43 -7.01 21.77
C ALA A 82 22.80 -6.39 21.46
N ARG A 83 23.08 -5.17 21.95
CA ARG A 83 24.40 -4.53 21.79
C ARG A 83 25.50 -5.30 22.52
N GLU A 84 25.24 -5.77 23.73
CA GLU A 84 26.20 -6.57 24.48
C GLU A 84 26.47 -7.92 23.80
N ALA A 85 25.44 -8.60 23.29
CA ALA A 85 25.59 -9.84 22.52
C ALA A 85 26.45 -9.61 21.27
N MET A 86 26.22 -8.50 20.56
CA MET A 86 27.05 -8.11 19.41
C MET A 86 28.51 -7.88 19.80
N ALA A 87 28.77 -7.23 20.95
CA ALA A 87 30.13 -7.03 21.45
C ALA A 87 30.84 -8.34 21.85
N ARG A 88 30.07 -9.36 22.27
CA ARG A 88 30.57 -10.72 22.54
C ARG A 88 30.72 -11.58 21.29
N GLY A 89 30.31 -11.10 20.11
CA GLY A 89 30.32 -11.86 18.87
C GLY A 89 29.22 -12.92 18.77
N GLU A 90 28.15 -12.76 19.56
CA GLU A 90 26.99 -13.67 19.60
C GLU A 90 25.94 -13.28 18.52
N CYS A 91 26.39 -12.85 17.34
CA CYS A 91 25.52 -12.54 16.21
C CYS A 91 25.68 -13.58 15.09
N LEU A 92 24.60 -13.83 14.37
CA LEU A 92 24.62 -14.60 13.13
C LEU A 92 24.79 -13.65 11.95
N SER A 93 25.57 -14.08 10.95
CA SER A 93 25.53 -13.47 9.62
C SER A 93 24.19 -13.74 8.92
N ASP A 94 23.86 -12.94 7.91
CA ASP A 94 22.64 -13.15 7.10
C ASP A 94 22.60 -14.56 6.50
N ASP A 95 23.74 -15.05 5.99
CA ASP A 95 23.86 -16.39 5.42
C ASP A 95 23.66 -17.50 6.48
N GLU A 96 24.15 -17.32 7.70
CA GLU A 96 23.93 -18.26 8.81
C GLU A 96 22.47 -18.29 9.23
N LEU A 97 21.84 -17.12 9.38
CA LEU A 97 20.44 -17.00 9.75
C LEU A 97 19.52 -17.62 8.70
N ARG A 98 19.79 -17.39 7.40
CA ARG A 98 18.98 -17.95 6.31
C ARG A 98 19.07 -19.47 6.23
N ARG A 99 20.25 -20.04 6.48
CA ARG A 99 20.44 -21.49 6.58
C ARG A 99 19.68 -22.09 7.76
N GLU A 100 19.72 -21.45 8.92
CA GLU A 100 18.98 -21.89 10.11
C GLU A 100 17.46 -21.85 9.88
N LEU A 101 16.97 -20.81 9.20
CA LEU A 101 15.55 -20.65 8.87
C LEU A 101 15.10 -21.46 7.64
N GLY A 102 16.01 -22.16 6.94
CA GLY A 102 15.69 -22.93 5.73
C GLY A 102 15.31 -22.05 4.52
N LEU A 103 15.77 -20.80 4.48
CA LEU A 103 15.49 -19.79 3.44
C LEU A 103 16.58 -19.73 2.35
N GLU A 104 17.42 -20.75 2.25
CA GLU A 104 18.41 -20.87 1.18
C GLU A 104 17.70 -20.91 -0.19
N PRO A 105 18.25 -20.24 -1.22
CA PRO A 105 17.68 -20.28 -2.55
C PRO A 105 17.57 -21.72 -3.01
N ARG A 106 16.35 -22.18 -3.35
CA ARG A 106 16.20 -23.40 -4.13
C ARG A 106 16.75 -23.08 -5.51
N GLY A 107 17.84 -23.75 -5.89
CA GLY A 107 18.39 -23.69 -7.24
C GLY A 107 17.38 -24.07 -8.31
#